data_AF-A0AAD5IT44-F1
#
_entry.id   AF-A0AAD5IT44-F1
#
_cell.length_a   1.000
_cell.length_b   1.000
_cell.length_c   1.000
_cell.angle_alpha   90.00
_cell.angle_beta   90.00
_cell.angle_gamma   90.00
#
_symmetry.space_group_name_H-M   'P 1'
#
loop_
_entity.id
_entity.type
_entity.pdbx_description
1 polymer ?
#
loop_
_entity_poly.entity_id
_entity_poly.type
_entity_poly.pdbx_seq_one_letter_code
_entity_poly.pdbx_strand_id
1 'polypeptide(L)'
;MVLSNHQVVDWMAKIWKLGTVGPTLPSMYLDKRLEDDRDYGINLYKPNTSVCMSWLNDKPSGSVVYASYGSTVDVSQEQIEELAWGLKACNHYFLWVVRDSEEEKIPNKFKEETSDQGLVVNWCSQLEVLAHESVVALSHIVG
;
A
#
# COMPACT_ATOMS: atom_id res chain seq x y z
N MET A 1 -20.52 4.93 -34.05
CA MET A 1 -19.10 4.80 -34.48
C MET A 1 -18.25 5.03 -33.25
N VAL A 2 -17.71 3.98 -32.63
CA VAL A 2 -16.87 4.08 -31.43
C VAL A 2 -15.44 4.29 -31.91
N LEU A 3 -14.81 5.41 -31.54
CA LEU A 3 -13.41 5.67 -31.86
C LEU A 3 -12.54 4.74 -31.02
N SER A 4 -11.47 4.18 -31.61
CA SER A 4 -10.51 3.39 -30.85
C SER A 4 -9.70 4.30 -29.92
N ASN A 5 -9.22 3.78 -28.78
CA ASN A 5 -8.42 4.54 -27.82
C ASN A 5 -7.24 5.28 -28.47
N HIS A 6 -6.63 4.68 -29.51
CA HIS A 6 -5.55 5.30 -30.27
C HIS A 6 -5.99 6.57 -31.00
N GLN A 7 -7.16 6.56 -31.65
CA GLN A 7 -7.68 7.70 -32.39
C GLN A 7 -8.04 8.87 -31.46
N VAL A 8 -8.47 8.57 -30.24
CA VAL A 8 -8.83 9.55 -29.21
C VAL A 8 -7.57 10.23 -28.65
N VAL A 9 -6.50 9.47 -28.41
CA VAL A 9 -5.19 10.00 -27.97
C VAL A 9 -4.55 10.88 -29.04
N ASP A 10 -4.56 10.45 -30.30
CA ASP A 10 -4.00 11.24 -31.42
C ASP A 10 -4.73 12.56 -31.66
N TRP A 11 -6.04 12.59 -31.43
CA TRP A 11 -6.84 13.81 -31.52
C TRP A 11 -6.55 14.76 -30.35
N MET A 12 -6.47 14.23 -29.13
CA MET A 12 -6.12 15.03 -27.96
C MET A 12 -4.72 15.66 -28.06
N ALA A 13 -3.73 14.92 -28.57
CA ALA A 13 -2.36 15.41 -28.77
C ALA A 13 -2.25 16.57 -29.77
N LYS A 14 -3.22 16.74 -30.68
CA LYS A 14 -3.29 17.87 -31.63
C LYS A 14 -3.88 19.13 -31.01
N ILE A 15 -4.67 18.99 -29.95
CA ILE A 15 -5.36 20.11 -29.29
C ILE A 15 -4.52 20.63 -28.14
N TRP A 16 -3.92 19.75 -27.35
CA TRP A 16 -3.05 20.09 -26.23
C TRP A 16 -1.65 19.52 -26.46
N LYS A 17 -0.61 20.28 -26.12
CA LYS A 17 0.78 19.77 -26.06
C LYS A 17 0.89 18.77 -24.90
N LEU A 18 0.39 17.56 -25.12
CA LEU A 18 0.40 16.47 -24.17
C LEU A 18 1.76 15.78 -24.20
N GLY A 19 2.40 15.72 -23.03
CA GLY A 19 3.60 14.92 -22.78
C GLY A 19 3.35 14.03 -21.58
N THR A 20 3.64 12.74 -21.71
CA THR A 20 3.57 11.80 -20.59
C THR A 20 4.80 11.98 -19.71
N VAL A 21 4.61 12.42 -18.46
CA VAL A 21 5.68 12.65 -17.48
C VAL A 21 5.69 11.61 -16.34
N GLY A 22 4.88 10.55 -16.46
CA GLY A 22 4.79 9.50 -15.46
C GLY A 22 5.83 8.38 -15.63
N PRO A 23 5.99 7.50 -14.63
CA PRO A 23 5.35 7.54 -13.31
C PRO A 23 6.03 8.56 -12.38
N THR A 24 5.24 9.29 -11.59
CA THR A 24 5.74 10.26 -10.60
C THR A 24 6.19 9.56 -9.31
N LEU A 25 6.91 8.44 -9.44
CA LEU A 25 7.55 7.76 -8.30
C LEU A 25 8.89 8.43 -8.01
N PRO A 26 9.31 8.53 -6.74
CA PRO A 26 10.63 9.04 -6.41
C PRO A 26 11.73 8.25 -7.15
N SER A 27 12.72 8.98 -7.66
CA SER A 27 13.79 8.47 -8.54
C SER A 27 14.49 7.25 -7.96
N MET A 28 14.65 7.16 -6.63
CA MET A 28 15.28 6.02 -5.98
C MET A 28 14.60 4.67 -6.22
N TYR A 29 13.31 4.66 -6.57
CA TYR A 29 12.57 3.46 -6.93
C TYR A 29 12.47 3.23 -8.45
N LEU A 30 13.04 4.11 -9.26
CA LEU A 30 13.03 4.05 -10.72
C LEU A 30 14.46 4.05 -11.29
N ASP A 31 14.96 5.23 -11.65
CA ASP A 31 16.21 5.43 -12.39
C ASP A 31 17.41 5.79 -11.51
N LYS A 32 17.19 6.02 -10.21
CA LYS A 32 18.20 6.30 -9.17
C LYS A 32 19.13 7.46 -9.52
N ARG A 33 18.63 8.43 -10.30
CA ARG A 33 19.39 9.61 -10.74
C ARG A 33 19.46 10.72 -9.70
N LEU A 34 18.52 10.73 -8.75
CA LEU A 34 18.46 11.67 -7.63
C LEU A 34 18.57 10.89 -6.32
N GLU A 35 19.72 11.01 -5.63
CA GLU A 35 20.06 10.18 -4.46
C GLU A 35 19.18 10.45 -3.23
N ASP A 36 18.64 11.66 -3.12
CA ASP A 36 17.80 12.13 -2.01
C ASP A 36 16.30 11.95 -2.27
N ASP A 37 15.89 11.54 -3.47
CA ASP A 37 14.49 11.43 -3.88
C ASP A 37 13.92 10.06 -3.51
N ARG A 38 13.63 9.88 -2.21
CA ARG A 38 13.22 8.61 -1.57
C ARG A 38 11.78 8.58 -1.07
N ASP A 39 11.12 9.71 -1.02
CA ASP A 39 9.74 9.83 -0.57
C ASP A 39 9.04 10.96 -1.33
N TYR A 40 7.73 11.10 -1.13
CA TYR A 40 6.93 12.12 -1.80
C TYR A 40 7.09 13.54 -1.21
N GLY A 41 7.98 13.73 -0.23
CA GLY A 41 8.25 15.01 0.44
C GLY A 41 7.15 15.54 1.36
N ILE A 42 5.91 15.05 1.23
CA ILE A 42 4.73 15.46 2.00
C ILE A 42 4.04 14.21 2.54
N ASN A 43 4.17 13.98 3.85
CA ASN A 43 3.42 12.95 4.56
C ASN A 43 2.41 13.62 5.50
N LEU A 44 1.11 13.31 5.32
CA LEU A 44 0.04 13.83 6.19
C LEU A 44 0.10 13.27 7.62
N TYR A 45 0.78 12.13 7.79
CA TYR A 45 0.94 11.43 9.06
C TYR A 45 2.41 11.04 9.25
N LYS A 46 2.90 11.04 10.50
CA LYS A 46 4.23 10.52 10.81
C LYS A 46 4.21 8.98 10.65
N PRO A 47 4.98 8.40 9.71
CA PRO A 47 4.97 6.95 9.51
C PRO A 47 5.68 6.23 10.65
N ASN A 48 5.15 5.06 11.02
CA ASN A 48 5.83 4.11 11.90
C ASN A 48 6.89 3.31 11.12
N THR A 49 7.70 4.00 10.31
CA THR A 49 8.66 3.38 9.40
C THR A 49 9.63 2.48 10.14
N SER A 50 10.20 2.94 11.26
CA SER A 50 11.17 2.15 12.04
C SER A 50 10.57 0.84 12.56
N VAL A 51 9.33 0.88 13.05
CA VAL A 51 8.61 -0.29 13.55
C VAL A 51 8.32 -1.27 12.42
N CYS A 52 7.83 -0.77 11.28
CA CYS A 52 7.55 -1.60 10.11
C CYS A 52 8.82 -2.28 9.59
N MET A 53 9.91 -1.51 9.40
CA MET A 53 11.17 -2.04 8.89
C MET A 53 11.80 -3.05 9.84
N SER A 54 11.80 -2.77 11.16
CA SER A 54 12.31 -3.72 12.15
C SER A 54 11.56 -5.04 12.08
N TRP A 55 10.23 -5.00 11.99
CA TRP A 55 9.42 -6.22 11.94
C TRP A 55 9.56 -6.99 10.63
N LEU A 56 9.74 -6.29 9.51
CA LEU A 56 9.93 -6.88 8.17
C LEU A 56 11.30 -7.55 8.03
N ASN A 57 12.36 -6.95 8.58
CA ASN A 57 13.73 -7.51 8.57
C ASN A 57 13.80 -8.90 9.22
N ASP A 58 12.89 -9.19 10.15
CA ASP A 58 12.82 -10.49 10.84
C ASP A 58 12.02 -11.55 10.06
N LYS A 59 11.55 -11.25 8.85
CA LYS A 59 10.73 -12.16 8.03
C LYS A 59 11.49 -12.67 6.80
N PRO A 60 11.28 -13.93 6.40
CA PRO A 60 11.83 -14.45 5.15
C PRO A 60 11.46 -13.60 3.93
N SER A 61 12.30 -13.64 2.90
CA SER A 61 12.02 -12.97 1.64
C SER A 61 10.71 -13.51 1.02
N GLY A 62 9.87 -12.59 0.52
CA GLY A 62 8.58 -12.88 -0.10
C GLY A 62 7.52 -13.55 0.79
N SER A 63 7.64 -13.51 2.12
CA SER A 63 6.69 -14.19 3.02
C SER A 63 5.59 -13.31 3.62
N VAL A 64 5.66 -11.99 3.44
CA VAL A 64 4.76 -11.01 4.07
C VAL A 64 3.75 -10.48 3.07
N VAL A 65 2.47 -10.59 3.39
CA VAL A 65 1.38 -9.93 2.66
C VAL A 65 1.24 -8.50 3.16
N TYR A 66 1.38 -7.52 2.27
CA TYR A 66 1.04 -6.12 2.56
C TYR A 66 -0.42 -5.82 2.20
N ALA A 67 -1.18 -5.26 3.16
CA ALA A 67 -2.56 -4.85 2.97
C ALA A 67 -2.77 -3.38 3.37
N SER A 68 -3.49 -2.63 2.54
CA SER A 68 -3.90 -1.24 2.81
C SER A 68 -5.10 -0.84 1.95
N TYR A 69 -6.02 -0.06 2.52
CA TYR A 69 -7.18 0.51 1.82
C TYR A 69 -6.95 1.96 1.31
N GLY A 70 -5.72 2.45 1.35
CA GLY A 70 -5.40 3.84 0.96
C GLY A 70 -5.97 4.88 1.91
N SER A 71 -5.86 6.17 1.56
CA SER A 71 -6.16 7.29 2.47
C SER A 71 -7.58 7.84 2.38
N THR A 72 -8.33 7.52 1.31
CA THR A 72 -9.58 8.24 0.95
C THR A 72 -10.83 7.37 0.90
N VAL A 73 -10.69 6.05 1.00
CA VAL A 73 -11.82 5.12 0.95
C VAL A 73 -12.34 4.92 2.36
N ASP A 74 -13.62 5.26 2.62
CA ASP A 74 -14.35 4.80 3.79
C ASP A 74 -14.77 3.35 3.55
N VAL A 75 -14.28 2.45 4.40
CA VAL A 75 -14.44 1.00 4.24
C VAL A 75 -15.54 0.54 5.19
N SER A 76 -16.46 -0.29 4.71
CA SER A 76 -17.53 -0.79 5.59
C SER A 76 -16.94 -1.66 6.72
N GLN A 77 -17.64 -1.71 7.85
CA GLN A 77 -17.23 -2.59 8.96
C GLN A 77 -17.12 -4.05 8.49
N GLU A 78 -18.10 -4.54 7.73
CA GLU A 78 -18.11 -5.89 7.16
C GLU A 78 -16.85 -6.17 6.33
N GLN A 79 -16.41 -5.22 5.50
CA GLN A 79 -15.19 -5.40 4.69
C GLN A 79 -13.92 -5.49 5.54
N ILE A 80 -13.83 -4.70 6.62
CA ILE A 80 -12.69 -4.76 7.56
C ILE A 80 -12.70 -6.08 8.33
N GLU A 81 -13.87 -6.55 8.76
CA GLU A 81 -14.03 -7.83 9.44
C GLU A 81 -13.63 -9.00 8.53
N GLU A 82 -14.14 -9.05 7.31
CA GLU A 82 -13.79 -10.09 6.34
C GLU A 82 -12.29 -10.09 5.99
N LEU A 83 -11.67 -8.91 5.86
CA LEU A 83 -10.23 -8.84 5.66
C LEU A 83 -9.46 -9.36 6.89
N ALA A 84 -9.87 -8.98 8.10
CA ALA A 84 -9.25 -9.47 9.32
C ALA A 84 -9.34 -11.00 9.39
N TRP A 85 -10.50 -11.58 9.15
CA TRP A 85 -10.67 -13.04 9.10
C TRP A 85 -9.83 -13.69 8.00
N GLY A 86 -9.78 -13.09 6.82
CA GLY A 86 -8.95 -13.55 5.71
C GLY A 86 -7.46 -13.54 6.04
N LEU A 87 -6.96 -12.48 6.67
CA LEU A 87 -5.57 -12.36 7.11
C LEU A 87 -5.24 -13.34 8.23
N LYS A 88 -6.16 -13.57 9.17
CA LYS A 88 -5.97 -14.56 10.23
C LYS A 88 -5.97 -15.99 9.69
N ALA A 89 -6.84 -16.28 8.72
CA ALA A 89 -6.94 -17.60 8.11
C ALA A 89 -5.81 -17.89 7.12
N CYS A 90 -5.21 -16.85 6.52
CA CYS A 90 -4.05 -17.04 5.68
C CYS A 90 -2.85 -17.39 6.59
N ASN A 91 -2.20 -18.53 6.37
CA ASN A 91 -1.04 -18.94 7.18
C ASN A 91 0.25 -18.22 6.72
N HIS A 92 0.15 -16.91 6.48
CA HIS A 92 1.21 -16.04 6.01
C HIS A 92 1.41 -14.88 6.98
N TYR A 93 2.64 -14.36 7.04
CA TYR A 93 2.88 -13.11 7.76
C TYR A 93 2.15 -11.97 7.05
N PHE A 94 1.68 -10.99 7.80
CA PHE A 94 1.02 -9.82 7.20
C PHE A 94 1.40 -8.51 7.86
N LEU A 95 1.47 -7.45 7.05
CA LEU A 95 1.54 -6.07 7.50
C LEU A 95 0.30 -5.34 7.00
N TRP A 96 -0.57 -4.96 7.93
CA TRP A 96 -1.83 -4.31 7.62
C TRP A 96 -1.84 -2.87 8.13
N VAL A 97 -2.03 -1.92 7.20
CA VAL A 97 -2.16 -0.50 7.52
C VAL A 97 -3.64 -0.14 7.67
N VAL A 98 -4.06 0.21 8.89
CA VAL A 98 -5.44 0.58 9.24
C VAL A 98 -5.46 1.94 9.91
N ARG A 99 -6.09 2.95 9.30
CA ARG A 99 -6.15 4.30 9.85
C ARG A 99 -6.83 4.31 11.22
N ASP A 100 -6.48 5.29 12.07
CA ASP A 100 -7.08 5.47 13.39
C ASP A 100 -8.63 5.54 13.33
N SER A 101 -9.19 6.16 12.28
CA SER A 101 -10.65 6.25 12.07
C SER A 101 -11.34 4.89 11.80
N GLU A 102 -10.57 3.90 11.36
CA GLU A 102 -11.06 2.57 10.99
C GLU A 102 -10.70 1.52 12.05
N GLU A 103 -9.88 1.87 13.04
CA GLU A 103 -9.37 0.93 14.03
C GLU A 103 -10.49 0.32 14.88
N GLU A 104 -11.54 1.10 15.17
CA GLU A 104 -12.73 0.65 15.92
C GLU A 104 -13.53 -0.44 15.18
N LYS A 105 -13.35 -0.57 13.86
CA LYS A 105 -14.03 -1.57 13.02
C LYS A 105 -13.29 -2.91 13.01
N ILE A 106 -12.07 -2.99 13.53
CA ILE A 106 -11.31 -4.24 13.62
C ILE A 106 -11.96 -5.16 14.66
N PRO A 107 -12.12 -6.48 14.38
CA PRO A 107 -12.66 -7.41 15.37
C PRO A 107 -11.91 -7.37 16.71
N ASN A 108 -12.67 -7.42 17.80
CA ASN A 108 -12.12 -7.49 19.15
C ASN A 108 -11.11 -8.63 19.26
N LYS A 109 -9.97 -8.38 19.94
CA LYS A 109 -8.85 -9.32 20.13
C LYS A 109 -8.08 -9.72 18.88
N PHE A 110 -8.45 -9.27 17.68
CA PHE A 110 -7.72 -9.61 16.44
C PHE A 110 -6.22 -9.32 16.56
N LYS A 111 -5.85 -8.12 17.05
CA LYS A 111 -4.46 -7.72 17.25
C LYS A 111 -3.71 -8.60 18.26
N GLU A 112 -4.38 -9.06 19.30
CA GLU A 112 -3.80 -9.94 20.34
C GLU A 112 -3.58 -11.35 19.77
N GLU A 113 -4.61 -11.89 19.12
CA GLU A 113 -4.64 -13.25 18.57
C GLU A 113 -3.73 -13.46 17.35
N THR A 114 -3.30 -12.38 16.70
CA THR A 114 -2.42 -12.43 15.52
C THR A 114 -1.06 -11.77 15.76
N SER A 115 -0.72 -11.45 17.01
CA SER A 115 0.51 -10.72 17.35
C SER A 115 1.82 -11.45 16.97
N ASP A 116 1.77 -12.77 16.85
CA ASP A 116 2.86 -13.63 16.39
C ASP A 116 2.98 -13.72 14.86
N GLN A 117 1.88 -13.46 14.15
CA GLN A 117 1.77 -13.60 12.69
C GLN A 117 1.77 -12.24 11.96
N GLY A 118 1.26 -11.18 12.57
CA GLY A 118 0.92 -9.94 11.89
C GLY A 118 1.32 -8.67 12.62
N LEU A 119 1.56 -7.62 11.84
CA LEU A 119 1.75 -6.27 12.32
C LEU A 119 0.63 -5.36 11.81
N VAL A 120 -0.14 -4.78 12.73
CA VAL A 120 -1.16 -3.77 12.42
C VAL A 120 -0.67 -2.40 12.86
N VAL A 121 -0.57 -1.46 11.91
CA VAL A 121 -0.12 -0.08 12.16
C VAL A 121 -1.08 0.93 11.54
N ASN A 122 -1.10 2.14 12.06
CA ASN A 122 -1.96 3.20 11.53
C ASN A 122 -1.41 3.91 10.28
N TRP A 123 -0.08 3.96 10.15
CA TRP A 123 0.60 4.55 9.00
C TRP A 123 1.99 3.94 8.82
N CYS A 124 2.43 3.81 7.57
CA CYS A 124 3.78 3.36 7.22
C CYS A 124 4.32 4.11 6.00
N SER A 125 5.64 4.05 5.78
CA SER A 125 6.24 4.46 4.51
C SER A 125 5.95 3.41 3.45
N GLN A 126 4.83 3.56 2.73
CA GLN A 126 4.34 2.54 1.79
C GLN A 126 5.39 2.17 0.72
N LEU A 127 6.15 3.15 0.21
CA LEU A 127 7.18 2.89 -0.78
C LEU A 127 8.30 2.01 -0.21
N GLU A 128 8.78 2.31 0.99
CA GLU A 128 9.80 1.50 1.63
C GLU A 128 9.29 0.09 1.96
N VAL A 129 8.04 -0.03 2.42
CA VAL A 129 7.42 -1.34 2.72
C VAL A 129 7.28 -2.17 1.45
N LEU A 130 6.80 -1.60 0.36
CA LEU A 130 6.66 -2.29 -0.92
C LEU A 130 8.01 -2.62 -1.57
N ALA A 131 9.06 -1.85 -1.27
CA ALA A 131 10.42 -2.13 -1.73
C ALA A 131 11.15 -3.19 -0.88
N HIS A 132 10.61 -3.57 0.28
CA HIS A 132 11.24 -4.53 1.18
C HIS A 132 11.16 -5.97 0.64
N GLU A 133 12.26 -6.71 0.71
CA GLU A 133 12.38 -8.05 0.10
C GLU A 133 11.42 -9.09 0.67
N SER A 134 11.02 -8.94 1.93
CA SER A 134 10.06 -9.82 2.61
C SER A 134 8.61 -9.64 2.14
N VAL A 135 8.29 -8.55 1.42
CA VAL A 135 6.91 -8.22 1.05
C VAL A 135 6.55 -8.78 -0.33
N VAL A 136 5.46 -9.54 -0.38
CA VAL A 136 4.71 -9.85 -1.59
C VAL A 136 3.47 -8.96 -1.65
N ALA A 137 3.40 -8.16 -2.71
CA ALA A 137 2.36 -7.14 -2.84
C ALA A 137 0.99 -7.76 -3.13
N LEU A 138 0.01 -7.44 -2.28
CA LEU A 138 -1.42 -7.62 -2.54
C LEU A 138 -2.06 -6.23 -2.46
N SER A 139 -1.82 -5.39 -3.47
CA SER A 139 -2.48 -4.09 -3.57
C SER A 139 -3.86 -4.27 -4.20
N HIS A 140 -4.89 -3.81 -3.49
CA HIS A 140 -6.32 -3.75 -3.85
C HIS A 140 -7.12 -5.04 -3.60
N ILE A 141 -7.64 -5.18 -2.38
CA ILE A 141 -8.90 -5.91 -2.16
C ILE A 141 -10.01 -4.88 -2.31
N VAL A 142 -10.52 -4.72 -3.53
CA VAL A 142 -11.86 -4.15 -3.74
C VAL A 142 -12.60 -5.13 -4.64
N GLY A 143 -13.62 -5.77 -4.05
CA GLY A 143 -14.78 -6.44 -4.64
C GLY A 143 -14.61 -7.14 -5.97
#